data_AF-A0A2X4V5U4-F1
#
_entry.id   AF-A0A2X4V5U4-F1
#
_cell.length_a   1.000
_cell.length_b   1.000
_cell.length_c   1.000
_cell.angle_alpha   90.00
_cell.angle_beta   90.00
_cell.angle_gamma   90.00
#
_symmetry.space_group_name_H-M   'P 1'
#
loop_
_entity.id
_entity.type
_entity.pdbx_description
1 polymer ?
#
loop_
_entity_poly.entity_id
_entity_poly.type
_entity_poly.pdbx_seq_one_letter_code
_entity_poly.pdbx_strand_id
1 'polypeptide(L)' 'MDKKADVMITDASEALYQQKHYPKLCAVNPDKPLQYGEKAYMLPRDDLSWKLYVDQWLHLAKATGEYQSIIDQWLAVKK' A
#
# COMPACT_ATOMS: atom_id res chain seq x y z
N MET A 1 -15.28 -6.00 18.01
CA MET A 1 -14.02 -6.74 18.21
C MET A 1 -14.31 -7.80 19.23
N ASP A 2 -14.44 -9.04 18.77
CA ASP A 2 -15.00 -10.16 19.55
C ASP A 2 -13.93 -10.84 20.41
N LYS A 3 -12.72 -10.25 20.50
CA LYS A 3 -11.56 -10.73 21.28
C LYS A 3 -11.19 -12.21 21.02
N LYS A 4 -11.39 -12.69 19.80
CA LYS A 4 -11.05 -14.06 19.39
C LYS A 4 -9.58 -14.23 18.97
N ALA A 5 -8.87 -13.12 18.79
CA ALA A 5 -7.46 -13.08 18.41
C ALA A 5 -6.80 -11.83 19.03
N ASP A 6 -5.51 -11.93 19.32
CA ASP A 6 -4.73 -10.86 19.94
C ASP A 6 -4.01 -9.99 18.90
N VAL A 7 -3.42 -10.61 17.86
CA VAL A 7 -2.61 -9.93 16.84
C VAL A 7 -2.85 -10.54 15.47
N MET A 8 -2.75 -9.71 14.43
CA MET A 8 -2.71 -10.12 13.03
C MET A 8 -1.45 -9.53 12.39
N ILE A 9 -0.72 -10.33 11.62
CA ILE A 9 0.43 -9.88 10.82
C ILE A 9 -0.05 -9.71 9.39
N THR A 10 0.15 -8.52 8.83
CA THR A 10 -0.16 -8.22 7.43
C THR A 10 0.74 -7.09 6.90
N ASP A 11 0.59 -6.74 5.63
CA ASP A 11 1.22 -5.60 5.00
C ASP A 11 1.00 -4.31 5.78
N ALA A 12 2.04 -3.48 5.90
CA ALA A 12 1.95 -2.17 6.53
C ALA A 12 0.84 -1.29 5.92
N SER A 13 0.63 -1.38 4.61
CA SER A 13 -0.47 -0.67 3.94
C SER A 13 -1.85 -1.14 4.40
N GLU A 14 -2.04 -2.44 4.64
CA GLU A 14 -3.33 -2.94 5.12
C GLU A 14 -3.53 -2.55 6.58
N ALA A 15 -2.51 -2.66 7.42
CA ALA A 15 -2.59 -2.25 8.82
C ALA A 15 -2.99 -0.77 8.96
N LEU A 16 -2.41 0.12 8.14
CA LEU A 16 -2.77 1.55 8.10
C LEU A 16 -4.19 1.79 7.58
N TYR A 17 -4.63 1.03 6.57
CA TYR A 17 -6.00 1.10 6.07
C TYR A 17 -7.01 0.67 7.16
N GLN A 18 -6.76 -0.45 7.83
CA GLN A 18 -7.61 -0.96 8.90
C GLN A 18 -7.62 -0.03 10.12
N GLN A 19 -6.51 0.62 10.44
CA GLN A 19 -6.47 1.64 11.49
C GLN A 19 -7.36 2.85 11.17
N LYS A 20 -7.40 3.29 9.90
CA LYS A 20 -8.30 4.38 9.46
C LYS A 20 -9.77 3.97 9.58
N HIS A 21 -10.10 2.74 9.20
CA HIS A 21 -11.47 2.24 9.17
C HIS A 21 -11.99 1.79 10.55
N TYR A 22 -11.11 1.22 11.38
CA TYR A 22 -11.38 0.76 12.73
C TYR A 22 -10.44 1.46 13.73
N PRO A 23 -10.85 2.60 14.33
CA PRO A 23 -10.01 3.37 15.25
C PRO A 23 -9.56 2.64 16.52
N LYS A 24 -10.14 1.46 16.80
CA LYS A 24 -9.77 0.59 17.93
C LYS A 24 -8.54 -0.28 17.62
N LEU A 25 -8.16 -0.40 16.35
CA LEU A 25 -6.95 -1.09 15.91
C LEU A 25 -5.81 -0.07 15.74
N CYS A 26 -4.58 -0.54 15.92
CA CYS A 26 -3.39 0.26 15.74
C CYS A 26 -2.40 -0.49 14.85
N ALA A 27 -1.84 0.18 13.84
CA ALA A 27 -0.74 -0.36 13.06
C ALA A 27 0.56 -0.27 13.87
N VAL A 28 1.17 -1.41 14.17
CA VAL A 28 2.43 -1.48 14.92
C VAL A 28 3.61 -1.38 13.96
N ASN A 29 4.51 -0.42 14.19
CA ASN A 29 5.73 -0.18 13.39
C ASN A 29 5.53 -0.16 11.85
N PRO A 30 4.57 0.61 11.30
CA PRO A 30 4.30 0.60 9.86
C PRO A 30 5.48 1.10 9.00
N ASP A 31 6.35 1.95 9.54
CA ASP A 31 7.54 2.46 8.82
C ASP A 31 8.77 1.53 8.90
N LYS A 32 8.72 0.52 9.78
CA LYS A 32 9.79 -0.47 9.96
C LYS A 32 9.18 -1.88 9.95
N PRO A 33 8.68 -2.34 8.79
CA PRO A 33 8.06 -3.65 8.68
C PRO A 33 9.10 -4.76 8.90
N LEU A 34 8.62 -5.94 9.32
CA LEU A 34 9.47 -7.12 9.52
C LEU A 34 10.13 -7.59 8.22
N GLN A 35 9.46 -7.37 7.09
CA GLN A 35 9.93 -7.76 5.76
C GLN A 35 9.73 -6.61 4.77
N TYR A 36 10.70 -6.45 3.87
CA TYR A 36 10.57 -5.57 2.71
C TYR A 36 9.79 -6.29 1.59
N GLY A 37 8.79 -5.60 1.04
CA GLY A 37 7.98 -6.11 -0.07
C GLY A 37 7.55 -4.98 -0.99
N GLU A 38 7.64 -5.22 -2.29
CA GLU A 38 7.27 -4.24 -3.32
C GLU A 38 5.90 -4.60 -3.91
N LYS A 39 5.05 -3.58 -4.08
CA LYS A 39 3.78 -3.72 -4.80
C LYS A 39 3.96 -3.28 -6.25
N ALA A 40 3.50 -4.11 -7.18
CA ALA A 40 3.61 -3.88 -8.61
C ALA A 40 2.36 -4.35 -9.35
N TYR A 41 2.19 -3.88 -10.58
CA TYR A 41 1.16 -4.37 -11.48
C TYR A 41 1.60 -5.68 -12.13
N MET A 42 0.73 -6.69 -12.10
CA MET A 42 0.95 -7.95 -12.81
C MET A 42 0.66 -7.74 -14.30
N LEU A 43 1.66 -8.00 -15.14
CA LEU A 43 1.59 -7.82 -16.58
C LEU A 43 1.82 -9.15 -17.32
N PRO A 44 1.29 -9.32 -18.53
CA PRO A 44 1.60 -10.47 -19.36
C PRO A 44 3.11 -10.58 -19.64
N ARG A 45 3.59 -11.81 -19.77
CA ARG A 45 4.97 -12.08 -20.18
C ARG A 45 5.15 -11.78 -21.67
N ASP A 46 6.39 -11.45 -22.04
CA ASP A 46 6.83 -11.22 -23.43
C ASP A 46 6.18 -10.03 -24.17
N ASP A 47 5.51 -9.12 -23.46
CA ASP A 47 5.02 -7.84 -23.99
C ASP A 47 5.80 -6.66 -23.40
N LEU A 48 6.96 -6.38 -24.00
CA LEU A 48 7.85 -5.31 -23.54
C LEU A 48 7.25 -3.92 -23.79
N SER A 49 6.55 -3.74 -24.92
CA SER A 49 5.92 -2.46 -25.26
C SER A 49 4.88 -2.07 -24.22
N TRP A 50 4.05 -3.03 -23.80
CA TRP A 50 3.07 -2.80 -22.75
C TRP A 50 3.72 -2.51 -21.39
N LYS A 51 4.75 -3.27 -21.01
CA LYS A 51 5.50 -3.00 -19.79
C LYS A 51 6.06 -1.59 -19.75
N LEU A 52 6.74 -1.15 -20.83
CA LEU A 52 7.33 0.19 -20.90
C LEU A 52 6.27 1.29 -20.81
N TYR A 53 5.11 1.08 -21.43
CA TYR A 53 4.00 2.02 -21.33
C TYR A 53 3.49 2.15 -19.89
N VAL A 54 3.22 1.02 -19.21
CA VAL A 54 2.75 1.01 -17.82
C VAL A 54 3.80 1.60 -16.87
N ASP A 55 5.07 1.26 -17.06
CA ASP A 55 6.17 1.78 -16.25
C ASP A 55 6.29 3.31 -16.41
N GLN A 56 6.20 3.83 -17.64
CA GLN A 56 6.26 5.26 -17.91
C GLN A 56 5.05 5.99 -17.33
N TRP A 57 3.84 5.44 -17.48
CA TRP A 57 2.64 6.00 -16.88
C TRP A 57 2.75 6.07 -15.35
N LEU A 58 3.16 4.98 -14.70
CA LEU A 58 3.33 4.94 -13.25
C LEU A 58 4.42 5.90 -12.77
N HIS A 59 5.52 6.03 -13.53
CA HIS A 59 6.58 6.98 -13.23
C HIS A 59 6.04 8.42 -13.24
N LEU A 60 5.28 8.80 -14.29
CA LEU A 60 4.67 10.12 -14.39
C LEU A 60 3.66 10.36 -13.26
N ALA A 61 2.77 9.41 -12.97
CA ALA A 61 1.78 9.53 -11.89
C ALA A 61 2.41 9.73 -10.51
N LYS A 62 3.58 9.12 -10.26
CA LYS A 62 4.36 9.35 -9.04
C LYS A 62 5.02 10.73 -9.05
N ALA A 63 5.62 11.14 -10.16
CA ALA A 63 6.30 12.43 -10.28
C ALA A 63 5.34 13.63 -10.19
N THR A 64 4.11 13.49 -10.69
CA THR A 64 3.07 14.54 -10.63
C THR A 64 2.35 14.60 -9.28
N GLY A 65 2.54 13.60 -8.41
CA GLY A 65 1.84 13.50 -7.12
C GLY A 65 0.42 12.93 -7.22
N GLU A 66 -0.06 12.57 -8.42
CA GLU A 66 -1.37 11.90 -8.60
C GLU A 66 -1.45 10.62 -7.76
N TYR A 67 -0.39 9.82 -7.81
CA TYR A 67 -0.29 8.58 -7.04
C TYR A 67 -0.39 8.83 -5.53
N GLN A 68 0.27 9.89 -5.03
CA GLN A 68 0.21 10.24 -3.61
C GLN A 68 -1.19 10.69 -3.19
N SER A 69 -1.85 11.52 -4.02
CA SER A 69 -3.22 11.98 -3.77
C SER A 69 -4.21 10.81 -3.66
N ILE A 70 -4.06 9.79 -4.50
CA ILE A 70 -4.87 8.56 -4.41
C ILE A 70 -4.56 7.83 -3.09
N ILE A 71 -3.28 7.62 -2.75
CA ILE A 71 -2.91 6.92 -1.52
C ILE A 71 -3.46 7.59 -0.26
N ASP A 72 -3.39 8.91 -0.18
CA ASP A 72 -3.81 9.68 0.99
C ASP A 72 -5.32 9.55 1.27
N GLN A 73 -6.13 9.29 0.23
CA GLN A 73 -7.55 9.00 0.39
C GLN A 73 -7.78 7.69 1.12
N TRP A 74 -6.94 6.68 0.90
CA TRP A 74 -7.15 5.32 1.42
C TRP A 74 -6.41 5.04 2.72
N LEU A 75 -5.16 5.45 2.86
CA LEU A 75 -4.35 5.13 4.03
C LEU A 75 -4.56 6.13 5.17
N ALA A 76 -4.35 5.68 6.41
CA ALA A 76 -4.27 6.58 7.56
C ALA A 76 -3.06 7.52 7.38
N VAL A 77 -3.23 8.80 7.71
CA VAL A 77 -2.12 9.76 7.73
C VAL A 77 -1.09 9.28 8.75
N LYS A 78 0.17 9.16 8.32
CA LYS A 78 1.29 8.84 9.21
C LYS A 78 1.32 9.87 10.34
N LYS A 79 1.20 9.40 11.58
CA LYS A 79 1.35 10.24 12.78
C LYS A 79 2.81 10.28 13.21
#